data_AF-A0A7V4G8I5-F1
#
_entry.id   AF-A0A7V4G8I5-F1
#
_cell.length_a   1.000
_cell.length_b   1.000
_cell.length_c   1.000
_cell.angle_alpha   90.00
_cell.angle_beta   90.00
_cell.angle_gamma   90.00
#
_symmetry.space_group_name_H-M   'P 1'
#
loop_
_entity.id
_entity.type
_entity.pdbx_description
1 polymer ?
#
loop_
_entity_poly.entity_id
_entity_poly.type
_entity_poly.pdbx_seq_one_letter_code
_entity_poly.pdbx_strand_id
1 'polypeptide(L)'
;DQITLIASGGIRTTFDVAKAIALGADGVQIGTADLVALECLRCHQCESGRGCVRGIATTDPELTDMMTVDWGTRRICNLYHAWSWQLKEILRRFGMRSIRELVGRTDTLVHLDYYNLPVDDDIRRGA
;
A
#
# COMPACT_ATOMS: atom_id res chain seq x y z
N ASP A 1 18.66 20.40 -11.12
CA ASP A 1 18.03 20.26 -9.80
C ASP A 1 17.39 18.89 -9.67
N GLN A 2 17.59 18.21 -8.54
CA GLN A 2 16.94 16.93 -8.23
C GLN A 2 15.79 17.19 -7.25
N ILE A 3 14.60 16.74 -7.59
CA ILE A 3 13.41 16.79 -6.73
C ILE A 3 13.06 15.35 -6.38
N THR A 4 12.76 15.10 -5.10
CA THR A 4 12.23 13.81 -4.66
C THR A 4 10.73 13.73 -4.94
N LEU A 5 10.30 12.76 -5.74
CA LEU A 5 8.91 12.51 -6.07
C LEU A 5 8.33 11.39 -5.18
N ILE A 6 7.33 11.72 -4.37
CA ILE A 6 6.59 10.75 -3.56
C ILE A 6 5.19 10.56 -4.14
N ALA A 7 4.87 9.34 -4.56
CA ALA A 7 3.55 9.01 -5.08
C ALA A 7 2.60 8.57 -3.95
N SER A 8 1.32 8.95 -4.04
CA SER A 8 0.27 8.57 -3.09
C SER A 8 -1.05 8.33 -3.81
N GLY A 9 -2.02 7.79 -3.08
CA GLY A 9 -3.38 7.52 -3.56
C GLY A 9 -3.55 6.09 -4.05
N GLY A 10 -4.43 5.34 -3.39
CA GLY A 10 -4.81 4.00 -3.83
C GLY A 10 -3.73 2.90 -3.71
N ILE A 11 -2.58 3.18 -3.10
CA ILE A 11 -1.53 2.19 -2.81
C ILE A 11 -2.05 1.22 -1.74
N ARG A 12 -2.37 -0.02 -2.14
CA ARG A 12 -2.98 -1.04 -1.27
C ARG A 12 -2.16 -2.32 -1.17
N THR A 13 -1.23 -2.52 -2.10
CA THR A 13 -0.39 -3.71 -2.18
C THR A 13 1.06 -3.33 -2.47
N THR A 14 1.98 -4.26 -2.22
CA THR A 14 3.37 -4.10 -2.59
C THR A 14 3.56 -3.98 -4.11
N PHE A 15 2.66 -4.55 -4.92
CA PHE A 15 2.69 -4.39 -6.38
C PHE A 15 2.35 -2.97 -6.82
N ASP A 16 1.44 -2.28 -6.11
CA ASP A 16 1.16 -0.86 -6.38
C ASP A 16 2.39 0.00 -6.08
N VAL A 17 3.10 -0.30 -4.99
CA VAL A 17 4.37 0.34 -4.64
C VAL A 17 5.40 0.17 -5.75
N ALA A 18 5.62 -1.08 -6.19
CA ALA A 18 6.59 -1.39 -7.24
C ALA A 18 6.23 -0.69 -8.56
N LYS A 19 4.96 -0.68 -8.95
CA LYS A 19 4.49 0.02 -10.17
C LYS A 19 4.71 1.53 -10.08
N ALA A 20 4.36 2.16 -8.95
CA ALA A 20 4.54 3.59 -8.76
C ALA A 20 6.02 4.00 -8.86
N ILE A 21 6.91 3.19 -8.26
CA ILE A 21 8.36 3.40 -8.33
C ILE A 21 8.87 3.18 -9.76
N ALA A 22 8.46 2.11 -10.43
CA ALA A 22 8.80 1.84 -11.82
C ALA A 22 8.36 2.95 -12.79
N LEU A 23 7.26 3.64 -12.48
CA LEU A 23 6.78 4.81 -13.22
C LEU A 23 7.59 6.10 -12.96
N GLY A 24 8.50 6.10 -11.98
CA GLY A 24 9.42 7.22 -11.72
C GLY A 24 9.31 7.84 -10.33
N ALA A 25 8.50 7.31 -9.42
CA ALA A 25 8.47 7.80 -8.04
C ALA A 25 9.72 7.35 -7.26
N ASP A 26 10.32 8.25 -6.47
CA ASP A 26 11.42 7.93 -5.56
C ASP A 26 10.93 7.20 -4.30
N GLY A 27 9.65 7.35 -3.98
CA GLY A 27 9.01 6.71 -2.85
C GLY A 27 7.49 6.76 -2.95
N VAL A 28 6.85 6.09 -1.99
CA VAL A 28 5.39 6.04 -1.90
C VAL A 28 4.92 6.42 -0.50
N GLN A 29 3.80 7.10 -0.42
CA GLN A 29 3.08 7.37 0.82
C GLN A 29 1.87 6.44 0.90
N ILE A 30 1.72 5.80 2.05
CA ILE A 30 0.60 4.92 2.37
C ILE A 30 -0.33 5.66 3.33
N GLY A 31 -1.63 5.41 3.22
CA GLY A 31 -2.64 5.99 4.10
C GLY A 31 -3.73 4.98 4.42
N THR A 32 -4.62 4.70 3.46
CA THR A 32 -5.74 3.78 3.70
C THR A 32 -5.30 2.36 4.07
N ALA A 33 -4.19 1.85 3.53
CA ALA A 33 -3.71 0.52 3.92
C ALA A 33 -3.26 0.48 5.39
N ASP A 34 -2.68 1.57 5.92
CA ASP A 34 -2.34 1.67 7.34
C ASP A 34 -3.61 1.66 8.20
N LEU A 35 -4.65 2.41 7.80
CA LEU A 35 -5.94 2.39 8.49
C LEU A 35 -6.58 1.00 8.47
N VAL A 36 -6.49 0.26 7.35
CA VAL A 36 -6.99 -1.11 7.25
C VAL A 36 -6.19 -2.06 8.15
N ALA A 37 -4.87 -1.89 8.28
CA ALA A 37 -4.07 -2.65 9.23
C ALA A 37 -4.51 -2.39 10.69
N LEU A 38 -5.00 -1.20 10.98
CA LEU A 38 -5.63 -0.82 12.25
C LEU A 38 -7.12 -1.20 12.35
N GLU A 39 -7.64 -2.04 11.45
CA GLU A 39 -9.03 -2.54 11.41
C GLU A 39 -10.08 -1.50 10.98
N CYS A 40 -9.71 -0.53 10.15
CA CYS A 40 -10.69 0.33 9.48
C CYS A 40 -11.70 -0.50 8.67
N LEU A 41 -12.97 -0.38 9.06
CA LEU A 41 -14.11 -1.08 8.43
C LEU A 41 -14.62 -0.40 7.16
N ARG A 42 -14.05 0.77 6.80
CA ARG A 42 -14.57 1.60 5.71
C ARG A 42 -16.06 1.96 5.89
N CYS A 43 -16.46 2.29 7.12
CA CYS A 43 -17.84 2.64 7.44
C CYS A 43 -18.25 4.06 7.04
N HIS A 44 -17.32 4.89 6.54
CA HIS A 44 -17.59 6.26 6.07
C HIS A 44 -18.22 7.18 7.13
N GLN A 45 -17.84 6.98 8.40
CA GLN A 45 -18.31 7.75 9.55
C GLN A 45 -17.17 8.56 10.19
N CYS A 46 -16.06 8.80 9.47
CA CYS A 46 -14.87 9.43 10.04
C CYS A 46 -15.13 10.89 10.43
N GLU A 47 -15.99 11.56 9.69
CA GLU A 47 -16.30 12.99 9.78
C GLU A 47 -17.65 13.30 10.47
N SER A 48 -18.39 12.27 10.88
CA SER A 48 -19.79 12.44 11.31
C SER A 48 -20.15 11.57 12.53
N GLY A 49 -21.24 11.93 13.22
CA GLY A 49 -21.71 11.21 14.41
C GLY A 49 -20.67 11.20 15.53
N ARG A 50 -20.47 10.04 16.17
CA ARG A 50 -19.44 9.82 17.20
C ARG A 50 -18.04 9.55 16.60
N GLY A 51 -17.90 9.51 15.28
CA GLY A 51 -16.66 9.13 14.60
C GLY A 51 -16.50 7.62 14.39
N CYS A 52 -15.27 7.18 14.18
CA CYS A 52 -14.90 5.79 13.90
C CYS A 52 -15.17 4.87 15.10
N VAL A 53 -15.98 3.82 14.89
CA VAL A 53 -16.29 2.77 15.88
C VAL A 53 -15.07 1.94 16.32
N ARG A 54 -13.94 2.07 15.62
CA ARG A 54 -12.67 1.43 15.98
C ARG A 54 -11.67 2.35 16.67
N GLY A 55 -12.07 3.59 16.98
CA GLY A 55 -11.20 4.53 17.69
C GLY A 55 -10.10 5.15 16.83
N ILE A 56 -10.13 5.00 15.51
CA ILE A 56 -9.07 5.51 14.61
C ILE A 56 -9.21 7.02 14.36
N ALA A 57 -10.44 7.45 14.06
CA ALA A 57 -10.79 8.84 13.76
C ALA A 57 -12.03 9.22 14.57
N THR A 58 -11.83 9.60 15.82
CA THR A 58 -12.87 10.03 16.75
C THR A 58 -12.24 10.91 17.83
N THR A 59 -13.05 11.80 18.41
CA THR A 59 -12.72 12.55 19.63
C THR A 59 -13.63 12.15 20.80
N ASP A 60 -14.44 11.11 20.62
CA ASP A 60 -15.33 10.57 21.65
C ASP A 60 -14.47 9.82 22.70
N PRO A 61 -14.53 10.20 24.00
CA PRO A 61 -13.71 9.58 25.02
C PRO A 61 -13.92 8.06 25.16
N GLU A 62 -15.15 7.56 24.94
CA GLU A 62 -15.44 6.13 25.06
C GLU A 62 -14.87 5.31 23.91
N LEU A 63 -14.74 5.92 22.71
CA LEU A 63 -14.23 5.25 21.52
C LEU A 63 -12.71 5.36 21.37
N THR A 64 -12.09 6.36 22.00
CA THR A 64 -10.64 6.61 21.89
C THR A 64 -9.81 5.49 22.53
N ASP A 65 -10.32 4.86 23.58
CA ASP A 65 -9.62 3.78 24.32
C ASP A 65 -9.76 2.39 23.67
N MET A 66 -10.37 2.31 22.48
CA MET A 66 -10.59 1.04 21.76
C MET A 66 -9.30 0.40 21.23
N MET A 67 -8.19 1.14 21.18
CA MET A 67 -6.92 0.67 20.65
C MET A 67 -5.75 1.22 21.46
N THR A 68 -4.86 0.33 21.91
CA THR A 68 -3.61 0.74 22.52
C THR A 68 -2.55 1.05 21.46
N VAL A 69 -1.62 1.97 21.79
CA VAL A 69 -0.51 2.33 20.90
C VAL A 69 0.32 1.10 20.53
N ASP A 70 0.70 0.27 21.51
CA ASP A 70 1.51 -0.92 21.27
C ASP A 70 0.85 -1.91 20.31
N TRP A 71 -0.48 -2.09 20.43
CA TRP A 71 -1.23 -2.95 19.52
C TRP A 71 -1.20 -2.37 18.09
N GLY A 72 -1.50 -1.07 17.95
CA GLY A 72 -1.51 -0.39 16.64
C GLY A 72 -0.14 -0.41 15.97
N THR A 73 0.92 -0.12 16.74
CA THR A 73 2.31 -0.19 16.28
C THR A 73 2.64 -1.59 15.76
N ARG A 74 2.31 -2.66 16.51
CA ARG A 74 2.59 -4.03 16.06
C ARG A 74 1.89 -4.36 14.75
N ARG A 75 0.65 -3.91 14.56
CA ARG A 75 -0.14 -4.16 13.33
C ARG A 75 0.46 -3.45 12.12
N ILE A 76 0.84 -2.17 12.28
CA ILE A 76 1.50 -1.39 11.24
C ILE A 76 2.86 -2.01 10.91
N CYS A 77 3.71 -2.30 11.90
CA CYS A 77 5.01 -2.93 11.66
C CYS A 77 4.89 -4.27 10.92
N ASN A 78 3.89 -5.08 11.24
CA ASN A 78 3.65 -6.33 10.53
C ASN A 78 3.30 -6.12 9.05
N LEU A 79 2.47 -5.11 8.73
CA LEU A 79 2.16 -4.74 7.35
C LEU A 79 3.44 -4.34 6.59
N TYR A 80 4.21 -3.39 7.12
CA TYR A 80 5.42 -2.90 6.47
C TYR A 80 6.51 -3.99 6.34
N HIS A 81 6.65 -4.90 7.33
CA HIS A 81 7.55 -6.04 7.21
C HIS A 81 7.11 -7.00 6.09
N ALA A 82 5.82 -7.35 6.02
CA ALA A 82 5.31 -8.22 4.97
C ALA A 82 5.53 -7.60 3.58
N TRP A 83 5.29 -6.29 3.45
CA TRP A 83 5.54 -5.57 2.20
C TRP A 83 7.02 -5.46 1.86
N SER A 84 7.88 -5.25 2.86
CA SER A 84 9.33 -5.24 2.64
C SER A 84 9.83 -6.56 2.06
N TRP A 85 9.34 -7.69 2.58
CA TRP A 85 9.67 -9.02 2.04
C TRP A 85 9.18 -9.20 0.61
N GLN A 86 7.93 -8.84 0.31
CA GLN A 86 7.39 -8.92 -1.04
C GLN A 86 8.13 -8.01 -2.02
N LEU A 87 8.52 -6.81 -1.61
CA LEU A 87 9.23 -5.87 -2.46
C LEU A 87 10.63 -6.38 -2.80
N LYS A 88 11.34 -6.95 -1.81
CA LYS A 88 12.62 -7.62 -2.03
C LYS A 88 12.49 -8.77 -3.02
N GLU A 89 11.42 -9.55 -2.94
CA GLU A 89 11.17 -10.65 -3.89
C GLU A 89 10.92 -10.13 -5.32
N ILE A 90 10.15 -9.05 -5.48
CA ILE A 90 9.96 -8.39 -6.79
C ILE A 90 11.31 -7.93 -7.36
N LEU A 91 12.09 -7.21 -6.56
CA LEU A 91 13.42 -6.73 -6.98
C LEU A 91 14.35 -7.89 -7.36
N ARG A 92 14.35 -8.97 -6.56
CA ARG A 92 15.14 -10.18 -6.82
C ARG A 92 14.76 -10.80 -8.17
N ARG A 93 13.46 -10.86 -8.50
CA ARG A 93 12.97 -11.38 -9.78
C ARG A 93 13.40 -10.52 -10.97
N PHE A 94 13.56 -9.21 -10.77
CA PHE A 94 14.12 -8.30 -11.78
C PHE A 94 15.65 -8.22 -11.78
N GLY A 95 16.33 -8.97 -10.91
CA GLY A 95 17.79 -8.92 -10.78
C GLY A 95 18.34 -7.63 -10.18
N MET A 96 17.50 -6.84 -9.51
CA MET A 96 17.84 -5.56 -8.89
C MET A 96 18.27 -5.76 -7.43
N ARG A 97 19.22 -4.96 -6.96
CA ARG A 97 19.72 -5.03 -5.57
C ARG A 97 19.19 -3.91 -4.69
N SER A 98 18.69 -2.84 -5.31
CA SER A 98 18.15 -1.66 -4.65
C SER A 98 16.86 -1.21 -5.30
N ILE A 99 15.95 -0.68 -4.49
CA ILE A 99 14.71 -0.06 -4.97
C ILE A 99 14.98 1.13 -5.91
N ARG A 100 16.14 1.80 -5.76
CA ARG A 100 16.57 2.89 -6.65
C ARG A 100 16.79 2.43 -8.09
N GLU A 101 17.16 1.17 -8.29
CA GLU A 101 17.33 0.61 -9.64
C GLU A 101 16.00 0.42 -10.37
N LEU A 102 14.88 0.37 -9.63
CA LEU A 102 13.54 0.28 -10.19
C LEU A 102 12.99 1.65 -10.62
N VAL A 103 13.47 2.76 -10.05
CA VAL A 103 12.94 4.10 -10.31
C VAL A 103 13.00 4.41 -11.81
N GLY A 104 11.84 4.64 -12.43
CA GLY A 104 11.72 4.98 -13.84
C GLY A 104 11.96 3.81 -14.82
N ARG A 105 12.08 2.57 -14.35
CA ARG A 105 12.20 1.36 -15.19
C ARG A 105 10.86 0.93 -15.77
N THR A 106 10.30 1.76 -16.65
CA THR A 106 9.04 1.50 -17.35
C THR A 106 9.10 0.26 -18.24
N ASP A 107 10.30 -0.20 -18.61
CA ASP A 107 10.54 -1.48 -19.30
C ASP A 107 10.13 -2.71 -18.49
N THR A 108 9.99 -2.59 -17.16
CA THR A 108 9.50 -3.65 -16.27
C THR A 108 7.97 -3.72 -16.21
N LEU A 109 7.28 -2.80 -16.88
CA LEU A 109 5.82 -2.71 -16.90
C LEU A 109 5.28 -3.06 -18.27
N VAL A 110 4.14 -3.74 -18.29
CA VAL A 110 3.38 -4.01 -19.50
C VAL A 110 1.90 -3.72 -19.27
N HIS A 111 1.23 -3.20 -20.28
CA HIS A 111 -0.22 -3.17 -20.29
C HIS A 111 -0.72 -4.52 -20.76
N LEU A 112 -1.51 -5.20 -19.92
CA LEU A 112 -1.95 -6.56 -20.19
C LEU A 112 -2.76 -6.67 -21.49
N ASP A 113 -3.51 -5.63 -21.87
CA ASP A 113 -4.31 -5.67 -23.10
C ASP A 113 -3.47 -5.65 -24.39
N TYR A 114 -2.18 -5.32 -24.34
CA TYR A 114 -1.28 -5.39 -25.50
C TYR A 114 -0.68 -6.78 -25.72
N TYR A 115 -0.86 -7.68 -24.76
CA TYR A 115 -0.39 -9.04 -24.83
C TYR A 115 -1.58 -9.98 -24.72
N ASN A 116 -1.90 -10.69 -25.79
CA ASN A 116 -2.90 -11.77 -25.79
C ASN A 116 -2.37 -13.02 -25.04
N LEU A 117 -1.68 -12.80 -23.92
CA LEU A 117 -1.13 -13.83 -23.05
C LEU A 117 -2.24 -14.33 -22.14
N PRO A 118 -2.29 -15.64 -21.83
CA PRO A 118 -3.11 -16.14 -20.74
C PRO A 118 -2.62 -15.47 -19.45
N VAL A 119 -3.38 -14.49 -18.97
CA VAL A 119 -3.05 -13.77 -17.76
C VAL A 119 -3.42 -14.65 -16.59
N ASP A 120 -2.42 -15.05 -15.82
CA ASP A 120 -2.65 -15.60 -14.49
C ASP A 120 -2.92 -14.44 -13.53
N ASP A 121 -4.06 -13.77 -13.72
CA ASP A 121 -4.55 -12.78 -12.78
C ASP A 121 -5.75 -13.33 -12.00
N ASP A 122 -5.81 -12.97 -10.72
CA ASP A 122 -6.91 -13.36 -9.84
C ASP A 122 -8.23 -12.64 -10.19
N ILE A 123 -8.22 -11.78 -11.22
CA ILE A 123 -9.34 -10.91 -11.64
C ILE A 123 -10.10 -11.53 -12.82
N ARG A 124 -9.43 -12.11 -13.82
CA ARG A 124 -10.05 -12.74 -15.01
C ARG A 124 -10.34 -14.22 -14.79
N ARG A 125 -9.86 -14.84 -13.70
CA ARG A 125 -10.19 -16.23 -13.32
C ARG A 125 -11.66 -16.44 -12.88
N GLY A 126 -12.50 -15.40 -12.85
CA GLY A 126 -13.85 -15.45 -12.28
C GLY A 126 -14.94 -14.65 -12.99
N ALA A 127 -14.85 -14.47 -14.32
CA ALA A 127 -15.96 -13.96 -15.14
C ALA A 127 -16.40 -14.99 -16.18
#